data_AF-A0A1S1Y4V0-F1
#
_entry.id   AF-A0A1S1Y4V0-F1
#
_cell.length_a   1.000
_cell.length_b   1.000
_cell.length_c   1.000
_cell.angle_alpha   90.00
_cell.angle_beta   90.00
_cell.angle_gamma   90.00
#
_symmetry.space_group_name_H-M   'P 1'
#
loop_
_entity.id
_entity.type
_entity.pdbx_description
1 polymer ?
#
loop_
_entity_poly.entity_id
_entity_poly.type
_entity_poly.pdbx_seq_one_letter_code
_entity_poly.pdbx_strand_id
1 'polypeptide(L)'
;MADKLDKLREAQKQRIEKEARPGETYAQAAHRLQVAADKQPPTPKSNMRKAPSGDAQMDFFVPALYDVGTRDSRSIMDVAVFRLSKKERRAGDVIRYDLPDGYVEVKSGPDGMASIWDYDIVLMLVSHLTEAVNAYRAGKGEKPSRTFRPHVSDILRFCRKGHGGKQAVEIEHALDRLRGTTIKSVRERVNTNGQKLREVEAEGLIGGYRVVSYTDSGRIAELEIEAPKWLYREIIDGKRPDVLTVHPDYFLIEPGLGKFIYRLARRAAGKDSAKWSYQTIYERSGSTGTFKKFCFMLRKLIETNDLPEYILSEEKGLKGPQLVMIHRDSIEVIDSSGS
;
A
#
# COMPACT_ATOMS: atom_id res chain seq x y z
N MET A 1 -13.85 -34.03 -8.41
CA MET A 1 -12.41 -33.86 -8.74
C MET A 1 -12.00 -34.61 -10.00
N ALA A 2 -12.45 -35.85 -10.22
CA ALA A 2 -12.11 -36.64 -11.42
C ALA A 2 -12.44 -35.94 -12.76
N ASP A 3 -13.66 -35.44 -12.92
CA ASP A 3 -14.12 -34.74 -14.15
C ASP A 3 -13.28 -33.50 -14.52
N LYS A 4 -12.69 -32.82 -13.52
CA LYS A 4 -11.83 -31.64 -13.75
C LYS A 4 -10.43 -32.03 -14.21
N LEU A 5 -9.96 -33.21 -13.77
CA LEU A 5 -8.66 -33.76 -14.13
C LEU A 5 -8.67 -34.34 -15.56
N ASP A 6 -9.79 -34.96 -15.95
CA ASP A 6 -9.95 -35.52 -17.30
C ASP A 6 -10.09 -34.41 -18.35
N LYS A 7 -10.85 -33.35 -18.06
CA LYS A 7 -10.91 -32.14 -18.92
C LYS A 7 -9.56 -31.46 -19.09
N LEU A 8 -8.73 -31.42 -18.04
CA LEU A 8 -7.37 -30.89 -18.11
C LEU A 8 -6.45 -31.76 -18.98
N ARG A 9 -6.57 -33.09 -18.89
CA ARG A 9 -5.81 -34.04 -19.71
C ARG A 9 -6.19 -33.96 -21.19
N GLU A 10 -7.48 -33.84 -21.50
CA GLU A 10 -7.95 -33.66 -22.87
C GLU A 10 -7.49 -32.35 -23.48
N ALA A 11 -7.59 -31.24 -22.73
CA ALA A 11 -7.10 -29.93 -23.19
C ALA A 11 -5.58 -29.95 -23.42
N GLN A 12 -4.82 -30.65 -22.57
CA GLN A 12 -3.38 -30.80 -22.72
C GLN A 12 -3.02 -31.65 -23.94
N LYS A 13 -3.74 -32.74 -24.19
CA LYS A 13 -3.55 -33.61 -25.36
C LYS A 13 -3.81 -32.85 -26.66
N GLN A 14 -4.92 -32.12 -26.74
CA GLN A 14 -5.27 -31.28 -27.89
C GLN A 14 -4.22 -30.20 -28.17
N ARG A 15 -3.66 -29.60 -27.12
CA ARG A 15 -2.59 -28.61 -27.26
C ARG A 15 -1.30 -29.20 -27.82
N ILE A 16 -0.90 -30.38 -27.35
CA ILE A 16 0.30 -31.08 -27.83
C ILE A 16 0.15 -31.49 -29.31
N GLU A 17 -1.03 -31.98 -29.70
CA GLU A 17 -1.33 -32.34 -31.10
C GLU A 17 -1.34 -31.12 -32.03
N LYS A 18 -1.84 -29.97 -31.56
CA LYS A 18 -1.85 -28.72 -32.33
C LYS A 18 -0.46 -28.12 -32.52
N GLU A 19 0.44 -28.30 -31.55
CA GLU A 19 1.81 -27.79 -31.57
C GLU A 19 2.82 -28.82 -32.14
N ALA A 20 2.35 -29.98 -32.61
CA ALA A 20 3.16 -31.02 -33.24
C ALA A 20 3.60 -30.59 -34.65
N ARG A 21 4.88 -30.83 -34.98
CA ARG A 21 5.42 -30.51 -36.31
C ARG A 21 5.11 -31.64 -37.30
N PRO A 22 5.10 -31.37 -38.62
CA PRO A 22 4.91 -32.42 -39.62
C PRO A 22 5.91 -33.57 -39.43
N GLY A 23 5.40 -34.79 -39.24
CA GLY A 23 6.21 -36.00 -39.00
C GLY A 23 6.62 -36.27 -37.55
N GLU A 24 6.29 -35.42 -36.58
CA GLU A 24 6.50 -35.70 -35.16
C GLU A 24 5.41 -36.65 -34.60
N THR A 25 5.82 -37.65 -33.84
CA THR A 25 4.89 -38.44 -33.01
C THR A 25 4.45 -37.66 -31.77
N TYR A 26 3.30 -38.01 -31.20
CA TYR A 26 2.79 -37.39 -29.98
C TYR A 26 3.82 -37.36 -28.84
N ALA A 27 4.55 -38.46 -28.62
CA ALA A 27 5.57 -38.56 -27.58
C ALA A 27 6.75 -37.61 -27.83
N GLN A 28 7.16 -37.43 -29.09
CA GLN A 28 8.23 -36.50 -29.47
C GLN A 28 7.78 -35.03 -29.31
N ALA A 29 6.56 -34.70 -29.71
CA ALA A 29 5.98 -33.37 -29.51
C ALA A 29 5.85 -33.05 -28.01
N ALA A 30 5.32 -33.98 -27.21
CA ALA A 30 5.20 -33.84 -25.76
C ALA A 30 6.56 -33.63 -25.08
N HIS A 31 7.57 -34.46 -25.42
CA HIS A 31 8.92 -34.34 -24.87
C HIS A 31 9.58 -33.00 -25.26
N ARG A 32 9.45 -32.54 -26.51
CA ARG A 32 9.97 -31.25 -26.96
C ARG A 32 9.32 -30.09 -26.21
N LEU A 33 8.00 -30.10 -26.04
CA LEU A 33 7.27 -29.07 -25.32
C LEU A 33 7.60 -29.09 -23.82
N GLN A 34 7.83 -30.26 -23.25
CA GLN A 34 8.26 -30.40 -21.86
C GLN A 34 9.69 -29.88 -21.64
N VAL A 35 10.63 -30.22 -22.53
CA VAL A 35 12.00 -29.68 -22.50
C VAL A 35 12.01 -28.17 -22.74
N ALA A 36 11.10 -27.65 -23.58
CA ALA A 36 10.94 -26.21 -23.79
C ALA A 36 10.34 -25.51 -22.56
N ALA A 37 9.37 -26.13 -21.89
CA ALA A 37 8.78 -25.64 -20.65
C ALA A 37 9.78 -25.68 -19.47
N ASP A 38 10.59 -26.73 -19.37
CA ASP A 38 11.65 -26.88 -18.36
C ASP A 38 12.81 -25.88 -18.60
N LYS A 39 12.99 -25.44 -19.86
CA LYS A 39 13.95 -24.38 -20.23
C LYS A 39 13.38 -22.96 -20.08
N GLN A 40 12.07 -22.79 -19.99
CA GLN A 40 11.47 -21.49 -19.69
C GLN A 40 11.69 -21.21 -18.20
N PRO A 41 12.29 -20.05 -17.85
CA PRO A 41 12.37 -19.67 -16.45
C PRO A 41 10.95 -19.62 -15.86
N PRO A 42 10.75 -20.11 -14.63
CA PRO A 42 9.44 -20.09 -14.01
C PRO A 42 8.92 -18.65 -13.99
N THR A 43 7.68 -18.43 -14.43
CA THR A 43 7.05 -17.11 -14.38
C THR A 43 7.16 -16.57 -12.95
N PRO A 44 7.61 -15.32 -12.77
CA PRO A 44 7.76 -14.75 -11.44
C PRO A 44 6.41 -14.81 -10.72
N LYS A 45 6.43 -15.24 -9.45
CA LYS A 45 5.22 -15.25 -8.62
C LYS A 45 4.72 -13.80 -8.50
N SER A 46 3.42 -13.61 -8.70
CA SER A 46 2.77 -12.30 -8.53
C SER A 46 3.02 -11.76 -7.11
N ASN A 47 3.26 -10.45 -7.01
CA ASN A 47 3.30 -9.72 -5.75
C ASN A 47 1.89 -9.35 -5.26
N MET A 48 0.86 -9.71 -6.01
CA MET A 48 -0.53 -9.44 -5.71
C MET A 48 -1.18 -10.68 -5.11
N ARG A 49 -1.75 -10.55 -3.92
CA ARG A 49 -2.62 -11.58 -3.36
C ARG A 49 -3.94 -11.61 -4.12
N LYS A 50 -4.60 -12.77 -4.12
CA LYS A 50 -5.94 -12.90 -4.70
C LYS A 50 -6.93 -12.03 -3.91
N ALA A 51 -7.83 -11.39 -4.65
CA ALA A 51 -8.97 -10.69 -4.07
C ALA A 51 -9.83 -11.67 -3.23
N PRO A 52 -10.35 -11.25 -2.07
CA PRO A 52 -11.37 -12.01 -1.34
C PRO A 52 -12.59 -12.29 -2.22
N SER A 53 -13.28 -13.41 -1.95
CA SER A 53 -14.50 -13.77 -2.68
C SER A 53 -15.63 -12.74 -2.53
N GLY A 54 -15.67 -12.01 -1.42
CA GLY A 54 -16.67 -10.98 -1.14
C GLY A 54 -16.54 -9.71 -2.00
N ASP A 55 -15.41 -9.51 -2.68
CA ASP A 55 -15.21 -8.34 -3.54
C ASP A 55 -16.05 -8.39 -4.82
N ALA A 56 -16.52 -9.58 -5.23
CA ALA A 56 -17.32 -9.75 -6.43
C ALA A 56 -18.78 -9.26 -6.28
N GLN A 57 -19.23 -9.04 -5.03
CA GLN A 57 -20.61 -8.66 -4.74
C GLN A 57 -20.66 -7.26 -4.16
N MET A 58 -21.08 -6.28 -4.97
CA MET A 58 -21.45 -4.95 -4.48
C MET A 58 -22.73 -5.09 -3.64
N ASP A 59 -22.73 -4.48 -2.45
CA ASP A 59 -23.91 -4.49 -1.58
C ASP A 59 -24.81 -3.32 -2.01
N PHE A 60 -25.82 -3.61 -2.83
CA PHE A 60 -26.63 -2.58 -3.49
C PHE A 60 -27.51 -1.77 -2.52
N PHE A 61 -27.69 -2.24 -1.29
CA PHE A 61 -28.75 -1.76 -0.38
C PHE A 61 -28.26 -0.89 0.78
N VAL A 62 -26.95 -0.75 1.00
CA VAL A 62 -26.40 0.10 2.06
C VAL A 62 -25.20 0.87 1.50
N PRO A 63 -25.25 2.22 1.36
CA PRO A 63 -24.07 3.01 1.08
C PRO A 63 -23.12 2.80 2.26
N ALA A 64 -22.07 2.03 2.05
CA ALA A 64 -21.26 1.58 3.15
C ALA A 64 -20.00 2.41 3.30
N LEU A 65 -19.49 2.46 4.53
CA LEU A 65 -18.17 3.03 4.87
C LEU A 65 -17.09 2.50 3.88
N TYR A 66 -17.15 1.24 3.47
CA TYR A 66 -16.12 0.70 2.56
C TYR A 66 -16.19 1.20 1.10
N ASP A 67 -17.27 1.87 0.65
CA ASP A 67 -17.42 2.34 -0.75
C ASP A 67 -16.68 3.66 -1.04
N VAL A 68 -16.04 4.24 -0.02
CA VAL A 68 -15.25 5.46 -0.18
C VAL A 68 -13.95 5.16 -0.92
N GLY A 69 -13.69 5.91 -2.01
CA GLY A 69 -12.45 5.81 -2.76
C GLY A 69 -11.22 6.03 -1.87
N THR A 70 -10.27 5.09 -1.88
CA THR A 70 -9.11 5.11 -0.98
C THR A 70 -8.28 6.37 -1.18
N ARG A 71 -7.94 7.05 -0.08
CA ARG A 71 -7.09 8.23 -0.01
C ARG A 71 -5.95 8.01 0.96
N ASP A 72 -4.81 8.65 0.69
CA ASP A 72 -3.65 8.68 1.58
C ASP A 72 -3.06 10.09 1.62
N SER A 73 -2.44 10.45 2.75
CA SER A 73 -1.86 11.77 2.99
C SER A 73 -0.57 11.94 2.19
N ARG A 74 -0.50 12.99 1.37
CA ARG A 74 0.65 13.23 0.48
C ARG A 74 1.93 13.50 1.27
N SER A 75 1.82 14.18 2.41
CA SER A 75 2.96 14.64 3.20
C SER A 75 3.86 13.50 3.71
N ILE A 76 3.33 12.28 3.87
CA ILE A 76 4.04 11.12 4.43
C ILE A 76 4.15 9.92 3.47
N MET A 77 3.96 10.14 2.17
CA MET A 77 4.12 9.09 1.15
C MET A 77 5.57 8.80 0.76
N ASP A 78 6.48 9.78 0.87
CA ASP A 78 7.87 9.62 0.44
C ASP A 78 8.81 9.05 1.51
N VAL A 79 8.34 8.94 2.75
CA VAL A 79 9.06 8.37 3.89
C VAL A 79 8.19 7.31 4.56
N ALA A 80 8.80 6.22 5.03
CA ALA A 80 8.07 5.17 5.71
C ALA A 80 7.81 5.57 7.17
N VAL A 81 6.57 5.95 7.47
CA VAL A 81 6.10 6.19 8.85
C VAL A 81 5.72 4.91 9.60
N PHE A 82 6.16 3.77 9.07
CA PHE A 82 5.83 2.42 9.48
C PHE A 82 6.99 1.49 9.16
N ARG A 83 6.92 0.25 9.66
CA ARG A 83 7.81 -0.84 9.26
C ARG A 83 7.30 -1.61 8.04
N LEU A 84 8.23 -2.13 7.23
CA LEU A 84 7.92 -2.96 6.05
C LEU A 84 7.87 -4.47 6.33
N SER A 85 8.44 -4.92 7.45
CA SER A 85 8.47 -6.34 7.83
C SER A 85 7.24 -6.70 8.65
N LYS A 86 6.67 -7.90 8.46
CA LYS A 86 5.66 -8.46 9.39
C LYS A 86 6.30 -9.02 10.66
N LYS A 87 7.55 -9.51 10.56
CA LYS A 87 8.23 -10.26 11.63
C LYS A 87 8.95 -9.35 12.62
N GLU A 88 9.72 -8.39 12.12
CA GLU A 88 10.50 -7.48 12.96
C GLU A 88 9.60 -6.40 13.51
N ARG A 89 9.24 -6.47 14.80
CA ARG A 89 8.27 -5.54 15.41
C ARG A 89 8.85 -4.16 15.72
N ARG A 90 10.17 -4.03 15.87
CA ARG A 90 10.87 -2.75 16.13
C ARG A 90 10.39 -2.00 17.38
N ALA A 91 10.07 -2.71 18.45
CA ALA A 91 9.67 -2.10 19.73
C ALA A 91 10.78 -1.18 20.28
N GLY A 92 10.41 0.05 20.65
CA GLY A 92 11.33 1.08 21.15
C GLY A 92 12.31 1.67 20.13
N ASP A 93 12.22 1.29 18.86
CA ASP A 93 13.13 1.74 17.82
C ASP A 93 12.79 3.15 17.29
N VAL A 94 13.77 3.80 16.66
CA VAL A 94 13.63 5.12 16.05
C VAL A 94 14.20 5.10 14.64
N ILE A 95 13.41 5.53 13.66
CA ILE A 95 13.89 5.83 12.31
C ILE A 95 14.02 7.34 12.18
N ARG A 96 15.13 7.81 11.62
CA ARG A 96 15.32 9.21 11.26
C ARG A 96 15.49 9.35 9.76
N TYR A 97 14.75 10.30 9.19
CA TYR A 97 14.83 10.70 7.79
C TYR A 97 15.26 12.17 7.72
N ASP A 98 16.45 12.43 7.22
CA ASP A 98 16.90 13.80 6.95
C ASP A 98 16.33 14.25 5.59
N LEU A 99 15.74 15.44 5.59
CA LEU A 99 15.08 16.07 4.45
C LEU A 99 15.73 17.44 4.18
N PRO A 100 15.59 18.00 2.97
CA PRO A 100 16.23 19.28 2.64
C PRO A 100 15.83 20.45 3.57
N ASP A 101 14.64 20.37 4.17
CA ASP A 101 14.01 21.39 5.00
C ASP A 101 13.89 20.99 6.49
N GLY A 102 14.63 19.97 6.92
CA GLY A 102 14.64 19.50 8.31
C GLY A 102 14.73 17.98 8.41
N TYR A 103 13.98 17.37 9.33
CA TYR A 103 13.99 15.91 9.48
C TYR A 103 12.67 15.37 10.05
N VAL A 104 12.45 14.07 9.85
CA VAL A 104 11.33 13.33 10.43
C VAL A 104 11.88 12.16 11.24
N GLU A 105 11.45 12.04 12.49
CA GLU A 105 11.70 10.89 13.35
C GLU A 105 10.41 10.05 13.48
N VAL A 106 10.50 8.75 13.27
CA VAL A 106 9.42 7.80 13.51
C VAL A 106 9.81 6.94 14.71
N LYS A 107 9.07 7.07 15.80
CA LYS A 107 9.37 6.41 17.08
C LYS A 107 8.35 5.33 17.36
N SER A 108 8.83 4.16 17.78
CA SER A 108 7.99 3.05 18.18
C SER A 108 7.68 3.07 19.67
N GLY A 109 6.45 2.69 20.01
CA GLY A 109 6.07 2.30 21.37
C GLY A 109 6.55 0.89 21.75
N PRO A 110 6.20 0.43 22.97
CA PRO A 110 6.56 -0.91 23.47
C PRO A 110 5.89 -2.04 22.69
N ASP A 111 4.70 -1.82 22.12
CA ASP A 111 3.96 -2.81 21.32
C ASP A 111 4.56 -3.05 19.92
N GLY A 112 5.59 -2.27 19.57
CA GLY A 112 6.21 -2.27 18.25
C GLY A 112 5.72 -1.16 17.35
N MET A 113 6.44 -0.99 16.24
CA MET A 113 6.14 0.01 15.24
C MET A 113 4.97 -0.48 14.39
N ALA A 114 4.07 0.45 14.07
CA ALA A 114 3.00 0.22 13.11
C ALA A 114 3.61 -0.31 11.81
N SER A 115 3.06 -1.40 11.31
CA SER A 115 3.44 -1.93 10.01
C SER A 115 2.65 -1.24 8.90
N ILE A 116 3.15 -1.34 7.67
CA ILE A 116 2.43 -0.84 6.50
C ILE A 116 1.03 -1.45 6.34
N TRP A 117 0.75 -2.63 6.91
CA TRP A 117 -0.58 -3.25 6.92
C TRP A 117 -1.47 -2.79 8.08
N ASP A 118 -0.88 -2.24 9.15
CA ASP A 118 -1.62 -1.53 10.20
C ASP A 118 -2.04 -0.15 9.67
N TYR A 119 -1.15 0.49 8.91
CA TYR A 119 -1.40 1.77 8.25
C TYR A 119 -2.57 1.74 7.26
N ASP A 120 -2.97 0.57 6.75
CA ASP A 120 -4.20 0.42 5.96
C ASP A 120 -5.46 0.94 6.72
N ILE A 121 -5.47 0.88 8.06
CA ILE A 121 -6.56 1.47 8.90
C ILE A 121 -6.51 3.00 8.85
N VAL A 122 -5.31 3.60 8.83
CA VAL A 122 -5.12 5.05 8.67
C VAL A 122 -5.60 5.48 7.28
N LEU A 123 -5.36 4.68 6.24
CA LEU A 123 -5.91 4.95 4.91
C LEU A 123 -7.44 5.00 4.93
N MET A 124 -8.09 4.08 5.65
CA MET A 124 -9.55 4.11 5.82
C MET A 124 -9.98 5.41 6.50
N LEU A 125 -9.34 5.77 7.62
CA LEU A 125 -9.62 7.00 8.34
C LEU A 125 -9.49 8.26 7.45
N VAL A 126 -8.39 8.37 6.69
CA VAL A 126 -8.16 9.49 5.76
C VAL A 126 -9.22 9.56 4.68
N SER A 127 -9.59 8.41 4.11
CA SER A 127 -10.60 8.32 3.05
C SER A 127 -11.95 8.84 3.53
N HIS A 128 -12.39 8.37 4.71
CA HIS A 128 -13.66 8.75 5.31
C HIS A 128 -13.71 10.21 5.72
N LEU A 129 -12.66 10.67 6.39
CA LEU A 129 -12.58 12.06 6.82
C LEU A 129 -12.59 12.99 5.60
N THR A 130 -11.87 12.64 4.53
CA THR A 130 -11.89 13.40 3.27
C THR A 130 -13.28 13.45 2.65
N GLU A 131 -13.97 12.31 2.58
CA GLU A 131 -15.32 12.26 2.00
C GLU A 131 -16.33 13.05 2.83
N ALA A 132 -16.29 12.93 4.16
CA ALA A 132 -17.14 13.71 5.05
C ALA A 132 -16.85 15.22 4.93
N VAL A 133 -15.59 15.63 4.74
CA VAL A 133 -15.23 17.02 4.47
C VAL A 133 -15.74 17.50 3.12
N ASN A 134 -15.67 16.67 2.09
CA ASN A 134 -16.23 17.00 0.77
C ASN A 134 -17.75 17.20 0.85
N ALA A 135 -18.45 16.32 1.56
CA ALA A 135 -19.89 16.43 1.78
C ALA A 135 -20.24 17.72 2.55
N TYR A 136 -19.54 18.01 3.65
CA TYR A 136 -19.70 19.27 4.40
C TYR A 136 -19.48 20.50 3.52
N ARG A 137 -18.41 20.53 2.71
CA ARG A 137 -18.12 21.65 1.79
C ARG A 137 -19.16 21.80 0.68
N ALA A 138 -19.83 20.71 0.30
CA ALA A 138 -20.95 20.72 -0.62
C ALA A 138 -22.29 21.09 0.03
N GLY A 139 -22.30 21.45 1.33
CA GLY A 139 -23.51 21.76 2.09
C GLY A 139 -24.34 20.54 2.46
N LYS A 140 -23.76 19.34 2.35
CA LYS A 140 -24.41 18.05 2.64
C LYS A 140 -23.86 17.49 3.96
N GLY A 141 -24.40 17.97 5.08
CA GLY A 141 -24.07 17.48 6.42
C GLY A 141 -23.22 18.43 7.26
N GLU A 142 -22.86 18.00 8.47
CA GLU A 142 -22.13 18.77 9.46
C GLU A 142 -20.60 18.67 9.28
N LYS A 143 -19.87 19.60 9.93
CA LYS A 143 -18.41 19.53 9.96
C LYS A 143 -17.98 18.24 10.66
N PRO A 144 -17.19 17.36 10.00
CA PRO A 144 -16.88 16.07 10.58
C PRO A 144 -16.01 16.20 11.83
N SER A 145 -16.32 15.37 12.83
CA SER A 145 -15.54 15.27 14.06
C SER A 145 -14.20 14.56 13.80
N ARG A 146 -13.28 14.63 14.78
CA ARG A 146 -12.03 13.85 14.76
C ARG A 146 -12.25 12.37 15.08
N THR A 147 -13.42 12.00 15.58
CA THR A 147 -13.73 10.62 15.98
C THR A 147 -14.38 9.87 14.84
N PHE A 148 -13.75 8.77 14.43
CA PHE A 148 -14.20 7.86 13.40
C PHE A 148 -14.72 6.56 14.03
N ARG A 149 -15.91 6.10 13.62
CA ARG A 149 -16.60 4.95 14.24
C ARG A 149 -16.89 3.83 13.24
N PRO A 150 -15.88 3.09 12.76
CA PRO A 150 -16.09 2.00 11.82
C PRO A 150 -16.52 0.71 12.52
N HIS A 151 -17.28 -0.15 11.83
CA HIS A 151 -17.37 -1.55 12.22
C HIS A 151 -16.12 -2.31 11.78
N VAL A 152 -15.77 -3.37 12.52
CA VAL A 152 -14.66 -4.29 12.17
C VAL A 152 -14.83 -4.87 10.77
N SER A 153 -16.06 -5.22 10.39
CA SER A 153 -16.38 -5.72 9.04
C SER A 153 -16.02 -4.71 7.96
N ASP A 154 -16.24 -3.42 8.20
CA ASP A 154 -15.95 -2.35 7.24
C ASP A 154 -14.45 -2.18 7.07
N ILE A 155 -13.67 -2.24 8.17
CA ILE A 155 -12.21 -2.19 8.12
C ILE A 155 -11.67 -3.35 7.28
N LEU A 156 -12.17 -4.56 7.53
CA LEU A 156 -11.70 -5.76 6.84
C LEU A 156 -12.05 -5.70 5.35
N ARG A 157 -13.27 -5.28 5.01
CA ARG A 157 -13.72 -5.13 3.61
C ARG A 157 -12.94 -4.03 2.89
N PHE A 158 -12.79 -2.86 3.51
CA PHE A 158 -12.00 -1.75 2.96
C PHE A 158 -10.53 -2.15 2.72
N CYS A 159 -9.91 -2.82 3.70
CA CYS A 159 -8.54 -3.34 3.57
C CYS A 159 -8.45 -4.61 2.71
N ARG A 160 -9.57 -5.06 2.13
CA ARG A 160 -9.72 -6.29 1.33
C ARG A 160 -9.18 -7.53 2.04
N LYS A 161 -9.27 -7.62 3.36
CA LYS A 161 -8.83 -8.77 4.17
C LYS A 161 -9.96 -9.80 4.24
N GLY A 162 -9.63 -11.09 4.18
CA GLY A 162 -10.61 -12.17 4.38
C GLY A 162 -11.14 -12.18 5.82
N HIS A 163 -12.23 -12.89 6.10
CA HIS A 163 -12.81 -13.05 7.44
C HIS A 163 -12.11 -14.17 8.23
N GLY A 164 -12.00 -14.04 9.55
CA GLY A 164 -11.30 -15.00 10.41
C GLY A 164 -11.61 -14.82 11.91
N GLY A 165 -11.39 -15.87 12.70
CA GLY A 165 -11.82 -15.91 14.11
C GLY A 165 -11.03 -15.04 15.09
N LYS A 166 -9.85 -14.52 14.72
CA LYS A 166 -8.97 -13.74 15.63
C LYS A 166 -8.88 -12.24 15.28
N GLN A 167 -9.81 -11.73 14.48
CA GLN A 167 -9.72 -10.39 13.89
C GLN A 167 -9.87 -9.25 14.90
N ALA A 168 -10.72 -9.43 15.92
CA ALA A 168 -10.87 -8.44 16.98
C ALA A 168 -9.54 -8.14 17.67
N VAL A 169 -8.86 -9.20 18.15
CA VAL A 169 -7.55 -9.09 18.80
C VAL A 169 -6.47 -8.55 17.86
N GLU A 170 -6.49 -8.95 16.59
CA GLU A 170 -5.54 -8.42 15.60
C GLU A 170 -5.74 -6.91 15.34
N ILE A 171 -6.99 -6.44 15.35
CA ILE A 171 -7.31 -5.01 15.22
C ILE A 171 -6.87 -4.26 16.47
N GLU A 172 -7.16 -4.75 17.67
CA GLU A 172 -6.69 -4.14 18.92
C GLU A 172 -5.16 -3.99 18.92
N HIS A 173 -4.43 -5.06 18.62
CA HIS A 173 -2.96 -4.99 18.52
C HIS A 173 -2.48 -4.04 17.40
N ALA A 174 -3.21 -3.90 16.30
CA ALA A 174 -2.88 -2.94 15.25
C ALA A 174 -3.08 -1.50 15.75
N LEU A 175 -4.16 -1.24 16.48
CA LEU A 175 -4.46 0.05 17.10
C LEU A 175 -3.41 0.41 18.17
N ASP A 176 -2.95 -0.55 18.98
CA ASP A 176 -1.84 -0.33 19.93
C ASP A 176 -0.57 0.15 19.23
N ARG A 177 -0.18 -0.54 18.14
CA ARG A 177 1.00 -0.15 17.35
C ARG A 177 0.81 1.20 16.66
N LEU A 178 -0.37 1.49 16.12
CA LEU A 178 -0.68 2.77 15.48
C LEU A 178 -0.61 3.92 16.48
N ARG A 179 -1.22 3.76 17.66
CA ARG A 179 -1.19 4.74 18.75
C ARG A 179 0.22 4.92 19.30
N GLY A 180 0.98 3.82 19.43
CA GLY A 180 2.36 3.84 19.91
C GLY A 180 3.38 4.40 18.92
N THR A 181 3.05 4.47 17.62
CA THR A 181 3.95 5.00 16.60
C THR A 181 3.80 6.51 16.47
N THR A 182 4.83 7.24 16.88
CA THR A 182 4.83 8.72 16.86
C THR A 182 5.67 9.23 15.70
N ILE A 183 5.12 10.13 14.89
CA ILE A 183 5.85 10.91 13.90
C ILE A 183 6.23 12.24 14.54
N LYS A 184 7.52 12.51 14.64
CA LYS A 184 8.06 13.82 15.02
C LYS A 184 8.62 14.50 13.79
N SER A 185 8.00 15.59 13.35
CA SER A 185 8.49 16.43 12.27
C SER A 185 9.22 17.64 12.82
N VAL A 186 10.40 17.93 12.28
CA VAL A 186 11.16 19.14 12.54
C VAL A 186 11.36 19.85 11.22
N ARG A 187 10.86 21.08 11.12
CA ARG A 187 10.93 21.90 9.91
C ARG A 187 11.59 23.23 10.20
N GLU A 188 12.44 23.67 9.28
CA GLU A 188 12.97 25.02 9.27
C GLU A 188 12.20 25.86 8.25
N ARG A 189 11.61 26.97 8.72
CA ARG A 189 10.83 27.89 7.88
C ARG A 189 11.32 29.31 8.07
N VAL A 190 11.15 30.16 7.06
CA VAL A 190 11.46 31.59 7.18
C VAL A 190 10.14 32.33 7.33
N ASN A 191 10.01 33.15 8.38
CA ASN A 191 8.81 33.94 8.59
C ASN A 191 8.76 35.15 7.64
N THR A 192 7.63 35.87 7.65
CA THR A 192 7.41 37.08 6.83
C THR A 192 8.46 38.17 7.08
N ASN A 193 9.11 38.16 8.25
CA ASN A 193 10.14 39.11 8.64
C ASN A 193 11.57 38.62 8.34
N GLY A 194 11.74 37.52 7.58
CA GLY A 194 13.05 36.97 7.22
C GLY A 194 13.76 36.18 8.31
N GLN A 195 13.13 35.96 9.47
CA GLN A 195 13.73 35.21 10.58
C GLN A 195 13.53 33.70 10.37
N LYS A 196 14.58 32.92 10.64
CA LYS A 196 14.53 31.45 10.64
C LYS A 196 13.79 30.96 11.88
N LEU A 197 12.71 30.23 11.67
CA LEU A 197 11.91 29.56 12.69
C LEU A 197 12.13 28.05 12.60
N ARG A 198 12.23 27.41 13.77
CA ARG A 198 12.26 25.96 13.89
C ARG A 198 10.94 25.49 14.48
N GLU A 199 10.16 24.78 13.68
CA GLU A 199 8.88 24.20 14.06
C GLU A 199 9.07 22.72 14.39
N VAL A 200 8.56 22.28 15.54
CA VAL A 200 8.62 20.89 15.98
C VAL A 200 7.23 20.43 16.35
N GLU A 201 6.74 19.42 15.64
CA GLU A 201 5.47 18.76 15.93
C GLU A 201 5.71 17.27 16.14
N ALA A 202 5.04 16.66 17.13
CA ALA A 202 5.13 15.23 17.39
C ALA A 202 3.76 14.68 17.75
N GLU A 203 3.26 13.76 16.94
CA GLU A 203 1.93 13.18 17.10
C GLU A 203 1.90 11.72 16.64
N GLY A 204 0.93 10.95 17.13
CA GLY A 204 0.72 9.56 16.72
C GLY A 204 0.19 9.42 15.29
N LEU A 205 0.24 8.20 14.75
CA LEU A 205 -0.49 7.86 13.52
C LEU A 205 -2.01 7.87 13.72
N ILE A 206 -2.45 7.62 14.96
CA ILE A 206 -3.80 7.89 15.46
C ILE A 206 -3.70 8.65 16.78
N GLY A 207 -4.71 9.44 17.14
CA GLY A 207 -4.76 10.17 18.41
C GLY A 207 -5.02 9.24 19.59
N GLY A 208 -5.98 8.33 19.42
CA GLY A 208 -6.43 7.38 20.43
C GLY A 208 -7.49 6.46 19.85
N TYR A 209 -7.93 5.49 20.64
CA TYR A 209 -9.01 4.60 20.25
C TYR A 209 -9.80 4.13 21.48
N ARG A 210 -11.06 3.73 21.27
CA ARG A 210 -11.91 3.07 22.27
C ARG A 210 -12.50 1.82 21.63
N VAL A 211 -12.36 0.68 22.29
CA VAL A 211 -12.96 -0.59 21.88
C VAL A 211 -13.89 -1.06 22.99
N VAL A 212 -15.12 -1.39 22.64
CA VAL A 212 -16.08 -2.08 23.52
C VAL A 212 -16.30 -3.46 22.95
N SER A 213 -16.01 -4.49 23.74
CA SER A 213 -16.14 -5.90 23.34
C SER A 213 -17.08 -6.65 24.29
N TYR A 214 -17.82 -7.62 23.75
CA TYR A 214 -18.63 -8.52 24.56
C TYR A 214 -17.72 -9.48 25.35
N THR A 215 -17.95 -9.59 26.65
CA THR A 215 -17.09 -10.39 27.57
C THR A 215 -17.16 -11.89 27.31
N ASP A 216 -18.29 -12.39 26.78
CA ASP A 216 -18.55 -13.80 26.51
C ASP A 216 -17.88 -14.31 25.22
N SER A 217 -17.87 -13.46 24.19
CA SER A 217 -17.48 -13.82 22.83
C SER A 217 -16.21 -13.12 22.34
N GLY A 218 -15.76 -12.08 23.03
CA GLY A 218 -14.62 -11.25 22.63
C GLY A 218 -14.85 -10.46 21.34
N ARG A 219 -16.10 -10.40 20.85
CA ARG A 219 -16.47 -9.66 19.64
C ARG A 219 -16.53 -8.17 19.96
N ILE A 220 -15.97 -7.35 19.07
CA ILE A 220 -16.04 -5.89 19.17
C ILE A 220 -17.48 -5.44 18.83
N ALA A 221 -18.13 -4.82 19.81
CA ALA A 221 -19.43 -4.18 19.68
C ALA A 221 -19.29 -2.75 19.14
N GLU A 222 -18.31 -2.01 19.63
CA GLU A 222 -18.07 -0.61 19.24
C GLU A 222 -16.56 -0.35 19.10
N LEU A 223 -16.20 0.39 18.06
CA LEU A 223 -14.84 0.84 17.80
C LEU A 223 -14.86 2.33 17.45
N GLU A 224 -14.09 3.11 18.20
CA GLU A 224 -13.83 4.51 17.92
C GLU A 224 -12.32 4.71 17.70
N ILE A 225 -11.95 5.48 16.68
CA ILE A 225 -10.57 5.86 16.37
C ILE A 225 -10.52 7.38 16.24
N GLU A 226 -9.64 8.03 16.98
CA GLU A 226 -9.45 9.49 16.90
C GLU A 226 -8.37 9.82 15.85
N ALA A 227 -8.69 10.71 14.91
CA ALA A 227 -7.73 11.26 13.97
C ALA A 227 -6.72 12.17 14.70
N PRO A 228 -5.41 12.03 14.43
CA PRO A 228 -4.42 12.91 15.02
C PRO A 228 -4.62 14.34 14.50
N LYS A 229 -4.20 15.35 15.26
CA LYS A 229 -4.48 16.75 14.96
C LYS A 229 -3.82 17.18 13.66
N TRP A 230 -2.58 16.77 13.41
CA TRP A 230 -1.88 17.06 12.16
C TRP A 230 -2.68 16.59 10.93
N LEU A 231 -3.19 15.36 10.96
CA LEU A 231 -3.94 14.78 9.84
C LEU A 231 -5.31 15.44 9.66
N TYR A 232 -5.99 15.72 10.77
CA TYR A 232 -7.27 16.43 10.73
C TYR A 232 -7.11 17.84 10.16
N ARG A 233 -6.08 18.59 10.60
CA ARG A 233 -5.74 19.92 10.05
C ARG A 233 -5.44 19.84 8.54
N GLU A 234 -4.63 18.87 8.11
CA GLU A 234 -4.26 18.67 6.70
C GLU A 234 -5.49 18.46 5.79
N ILE A 235 -6.52 17.77 6.28
CA ILE A 235 -7.72 17.47 5.51
C ILE A 235 -8.75 18.61 5.60
N ILE A 236 -8.91 19.24 6.77
CA ILE A 236 -9.97 20.21 7.05
C ILE A 236 -9.60 21.63 6.63
N ASP A 237 -8.39 22.09 6.96
CA ASP A 237 -8.05 23.52 6.95
C ASP A 237 -7.67 24.02 5.53
N GLY A 238 -7.19 23.13 4.66
CA GLY A 238 -6.81 23.49 3.28
C GLY A 238 -8.01 23.66 2.36
N LYS A 239 -7.96 24.62 1.41
CA LYS A 239 -8.98 24.77 0.33
C LYS A 239 -9.25 23.46 -0.43
N ARG A 240 -8.23 22.60 -0.53
CA ARG A 240 -8.33 21.20 -0.99
C ARG A 240 -7.56 20.32 0.01
N PRO A 241 -8.07 19.15 0.40
CA PRO A 241 -7.33 18.22 1.25
C PRO A 241 -6.05 17.77 0.52
N ASP A 242 -4.89 17.77 1.20
CA ASP A 242 -3.62 17.31 0.60
C ASP A 242 -3.51 15.78 0.61
N VAL A 243 -4.45 15.14 -0.08
CA VAL A 243 -4.58 13.68 -0.17
C VAL A 243 -4.58 13.22 -1.62
N LEU A 244 -4.00 12.05 -1.86
CA LEU A 244 -3.98 11.41 -3.18
C LEU A 244 -4.90 10.19 -3.19
N THR A 245 -5.62 10.00 -4.30
CA THR A 245 -6.40 8.77 -4.53
C THR A 245 -5.45 7.61 -4.73
N VAL A 246 -5.72 6.50 -4.07
CA VAL A 246 -4.98 5.23 -4.15
C VAL A 246 -5.86 4.21 -4.88
N HIS A 247 -5.25 3.40 -5.74
CA HIS A 247 -5.94 2.35 -6.48
C HIS A 247 -6.51 1.27 -5.52
N PRO A 248 -7.72 0.75 -5.73
CA PRO A 248 -8.32 -0.27 -4.85
C PRO A 248 -7.49 -1.55 -4.72
N ASP A 249 -6.72 -1.92 -5.75
CA ASP A 249 -5.81 -3.07 -5.70
C ASP A 249 -4.56 -2.82 -4.84
N TYR A 250 -4.32 -1.61 -4.31
CA TYR A 250 -3.24 -1.35 -3.37
C TYR A 250 -3.23 -2.32 -2.18
N PHE A 251 -4.41 -2.67 -1.67
CA PHE A 251 -4.54 -3.61 -0.56
C PHE A 251 -4.14 -5.04 -0.93
N LEU A 252 -4.12 -5.36 -2.22
CA LEU A 252 -3.69 -6.65 -2.74
C LEU A 252 -2.16 -6.74 -2.89
N ILE A 253 -1.41 -5.65 -2.75
CA ILE A 253 0.05 -5.73 -2.78
C ILE A 253 0.53 -6.45 -1.52
N GLU A 254 1.14 -7.63 -1.70
CA GLU A 254 1.58 -8.49 -0.60
C GLU A 254 2.91 -8.05 0.03
N PRO A 255 3.97 -7.71 -0.74
CA PRO A 255 5.23 -7.26 -0.15
C PRO A 255 5.10 -5.85 0.45
N GLY A 256 5.59 -5.67 1.68
CA GLY A 256 5.62 -4.34 2.30
C GLY A 256 6.42 -3.33 1.50
N LEU A 257 7.55 -3.75 0.91
CA LEU A 257 8.31 -2.90 -0.03
C LEU A 257 7.46 -2.50 -1.25
N GLY A 258 6.67 -3.41 -1.81
CA GLY A 258 5.80 -3.13 -2.95
C GLY A 258 4.77 -2.04 -2.62
N LYS A 259 4.11 -2.14 -1.46
CA LYS A 259 3.18 -1.12 -0.97
C LYS A 259 3.88 0.23 -0.78
N PHE A 260 5.11 0.26 -0.26
CA PHE A 260 5.88 1.50 -0.13
C PHE A 260 6.25 2.11 -1.50
N ILE A 261 6.72 1.29 -2.45
CA ILE A 261 7.05 1.73 -3.81
C ILE A 261 5.81 2.28 -4.52
N TYR A 262 4.64 1.65 -4.37
CA TYR A 262 3.40 2.19 -4.93
C TYR A 262 3.08 3.58 -4.38
N ARG A 263 3.18 3.80 -3.06
CA ARG A 263 2.96 5.13 -2.44
C ARG A 263 3.95 6.16 -2.97
N LEU A 264 5.23 5.79 -3.08
CA LEU A 264 6.27 6.65 -3.64
C LEU A 264 5.98 7.01 -5.11
N ALA A 265 5.61 6.04 -5.94
CA ALA A 265 5.22 6.25 -7.33
C ALA A 265 4.02 7.18 -7.42
N ARG A 266 2.99 6.97 -6.59
CA ARG A 266 1.79 7.81 -6.57
C ARG A 266 2.09 9.26 -6.24
N ARG A 267 3.00 9.51 -5.31
CA ARG A 267 3.44 10.87 -4.95
C ARG A 267 4.36 11.50 -5.99
N ALA A 268 5.35 10.75 -6.49
CA ALA A 268 6.43 11.29 -7.29
C ALA A 268 6.11 11.32 -8.78
N ALA A 269 5.60 10.21 -9.33
CA ALA A 269 5.25 10.10 -10.74
C ALA A 269 3.83 10.63 -11.01
N GLY A 270 2.89 10.43 -10.07
CA GLY A 270 1.50 10.83 -10.28
C GLY A 270 0.91 10.14 -11.52
N LYS A 271 0.53 10.91 -12.54
CA LYS A 271 0.06 10.39 -13.84
C LYS A 271 1.13 10.41 -14.94
N ASP A 272 2.37 10.74 -14.59
CA ASP A 272 3.50 10.83 -15.50
C ASP A 272 4.58 9.82 -15.05
N SER A 273 5.83 10.24 -14.99
CA SER A 273 6.99 9.43 -14.70
C SER A 273 7.88 10.10 -13.65
N ALA A 274 8.59 9.29 -12.87
CA ALA A 274 9.60 9.78 -11.93
C ALA A 274 10.76 8.80 -11.81
N LYS A 275 11.94 9.34 -11.50
CA LYS A 275 13.17 8.58 -11.29
C LYS A 275 13.71 8.81 -9.89
N TRP A 276 14.04 7.73 -9.19
CA TRP A 276 14.57 7.77 -7.82
C TRP A 276 15.77 6.85 -7.68
N SER A 277 16.82 7.31 -7.01
CA SER A 277 17.98 6.46 -6.75
C SER A 277 17.62 5.32 -5.78
N TYR A 278 18.15 4.12 -6.01
CA TYR A 278 17.92 2.99 -5.10
C TYR A 278 18.36 3.32 -3.67
N GLN A 279 19.46 4.07 -3.55
CA GLN A 279 20.00 4.51 -2.26
C GLN A 279 18.99 5.38 -1.49
N THR A 280 18.40 6.37 -2.14
CA THR A 280 17.39 7.25 -1.51
C THR A 280 16.14 6.48 -1.13
N ILE A 281 15.68 5.54 -1.97
CA ILE A 281 14.52 4.71 -1.64
C ILE A 281 14.85 3.83 -0.44
N TYR A 282 16.04 3.22 -0.40
CA TYR A 282 16.48 2.41 0.73
C TYR A 282 16.44 3.21 2.03
N GLU A 283 17.05 4.41 2.05
CA GLU A 283 17.09 5.32 3.18
C GLU A 283 15.70 5.74 3.65
N ARG A 284 14.76 5.99 2.72
CA ARG A 284 13.41 6.46 3.05
C ARG A 284 12.40 5.36 3.32
N SER A 285 12.68 4.13 2.91
CA SER A 285 11.80 2.97 3.06
C SER A 285 11.75 2.41 4.48
N GLY A 286 12.70 2.80 5.35
CA GLY A 286 12.84 2.22 6.68
C GLY A 286 13.23 0.74 6.66
N SER A 287 13.80 0.24 5.56
CA SER A 287 14.29 -1.13 5.41
C SER A 287 15.43 -1.41 6.39
N THR A 288 15.35 -2.55 7.10
CA THR A 288 16.34 -3.00 8.10
C THR A 288 17.39 -3.95 7.51
N GLY A 289 17.11 -4.57 6.36
CA GLY A 289 18.06 -5.45 5.66
C GLY A 289 19.18 -4.66 4.99
N THR A 290 20.26 -5.34 4.58
CA THR A 290 21.36 -4.69 3.86
C THR A 290 20.90 -4.07 2.54
N PHE A 291 21.60 -3.02 2.08
CA PHE A 291 21.33 -2.39 0.78
C PHE A 291 21.34 -3.40 -0.38
N LYS A 292 22.27 -4.37 -0.36
CA LYS A 292 22.32 -5.46 -1.36
C LYS A 292 21.01 -6.28 -1.39
N LYS A 293 20.47 -6.63 -0.21
CA LYS A 293 19.20 -7.37 -0.10
C LYS A 293 18.03 -6.50 -0.55
N PHE A 294 18.04 -5.21 -0.22
CA PHE A 294 17.05 -4.26 -0.71
C PHE A 294 17.03 -4.18 -2.24
N CYS A 295 18.18 -3.98 -2.89
CA CYS A 295 18.30 -3.94 -4.36
C CYS A 295 17.78 -5.24 -5.00
N PHE A 296 18.09 -6.39 -4.40
CA PHE A 296 17.57 -7.67 -4.85
C PHE A 296 16.04 -7.75 -4.78
N MET A 297 15.44 -7.31 -3.67
CA MET A 297 13.98 -7.29 -3.51
C MET A 297 13.31 -6.30 -4.46
N LEU A 298 13.92 -5.13 -4.69
CA LEU A 298 13.41 -4.13 -5.63
C LEU A 298 13.45 -4.65 -7.08
N ARG A 299 14.53 -5.33 -7.47
CA ARG A 299 14.61 -5.97 -8.80
C ARG A 299 13.58 -7.06 -9.00
N LYS A 300 13.24 -7.83 -7.96
CA LYS A 300 12.11 -8.77 -8.03
C LYS A 300 10.77 -8.08 -8.25
N LEU A 301 10.55 -6.92 -7.63
CA LEU A 301 9.34 -6.13 -7.89
C LEU A 301 9.32 -5.63 -9.35
N ILE A 302 10.46 -5.19 -9.88
CA ILE A 302 10.61 -4.76 -11.28
C ILE A 302 10.39 -5.92 -12.24
N GLU A 303 10.90 -7.11 -11.93
CA GLU A 303 10.78 -8.31 -12.78
C GLU A 303 9.32 -8.78 -12.89
N THR A 304 8.56 -8.80 -11.79
CA THR A 304 7.14 -9.15 -11.83
C THR A 304 6.27 -8.03 -12.42
N ASN A 305 6.59 -6.77 -12.13
CA ASN A 305 5.97 -5.55 -12.67
C ASN A 305 4.42 -5.48 -12.62
N ASP A 306 3.83 -6.01 -11.56
CA ASP A 306 2.39 -6.16 -11.37
C ASP A 306 1.80 -5.13 -10.39
N LEU A 307 2.52 -4.04 -10.11
CA LEU A 307 1.97 -2.95 -9.32
C LEU A 307 0.82 -2.26 -10.09
N PRO A 308 -0.29 -1.92 -9.40
CA PRO A 308 -1.39 -1.17 -10.01
C PRO A 308 -0.91 0.18 -10.55
N GLU A 309 -1.48 0.64 -11.66
CA GLU A 309 -1.22 1.94 -12.33
C GLU A 309 0.21 2.19 -12.82
N TYR A 310 1.23 1.50 -12.31
CA TYR A 310 2.64 1.84 -12.57
C TYR A 310 3.42 0.69 -13.20
N ILE A 311 4.30 1.05 -14.13
CA ILE A 311 5.36 0.21 -14.68
C ILE A 311 6.68 0.64 -14.02
N LEU A 312 7.42 -0.34 -13.53
CA LEU A 312 8.73 -0.16 -12.93
C LEU A 312 9.83 -0.62 -13.90
N SER A 313 10.93 0.12 -13.93
CA SER A 313 12.16 -0.32 -14.62
C SER A 313 13.42 0.18 -13.89
N GLU A 314 14.56 -0.43 -14.18
CA GLU A 314 15.87 -0.01 -13.67
C GLU A 314 16.66 0.71 -14.77
N GLU A 315 17.23 1.86 -14.43
CA GLU A 315 18.18 2.58 -15.26
C GLU A 315 19.52 2.76 -14.53
N LYS A 316 20.61 2.91 -15.28
CA LYS A 316 21.92 3.26 -14.72
C LYS A 316 21.95 4.76 -14.44
N GLY A 317 22.17 5.14 -13.17
CA GLY A 317 22.43 6.51 -12.78
C GLY A 317 23.90 6.76 -12.41
N LEU A 318 24.28 8.04 -12.29
CA LEU A 318 25.64 8.48 -11.95
C LEU A 318 26.14 7.94 -10.60
N LYS A 319 25.24 7.84 -9.61
CA LYS A 319 25.54 7.39 -8.24
C LYS A 319 25.04 5.98 -7.94
N GLY A 320 24.80 5.18 -8.99
CA GLY A 320 24.23 3.83 -8.88
C GLY A 320 22.86 3.70 -9.56
N PRO A 321 22.19 2.55 -9.40
CA PRO A 321 20.94 2.27 -10.09
C PRO A 321 19.81 3.20 -9.64
N GLN A 322 18.94 3.53 -10.60
CA GLN A 322 17.74 4.33 -10.40
C GLN A 322 16.51 3.51 -10.77
N LEU A 323 15.46 3.64 -9.97
CA LEU A 323 14.13 3.14 -10.26
C LEU A 323 13.41 4.18 -11.09
N VAL A 324 12.92 3.77 -12.25
CA VAL A 324 11.96 4.54 -13.05
C VAL A 324 10.57 4.01 -12.76
N MET A 325 9.65 4.93 -12.48
CA MET A 325 8.24 4.63 -12.23
C MET A 325 7.44 5.42 -13.25
N ILE A 326 6.67 4.73 -14.09
CA ILE A 326 5.89 5.35 -15.18
C ILE A 326 4.43 4.95 -15.00
N HIS A 327 3.51 5.92 -15.05
CA HIS A 327 2.09 5.61 -15.08
C HIS A 327 1.71 4.89 -16.38
N ARG A 328 0.93 3.82 -16.32
CA ARG A 328 0.59 2.99 -17.50
C ARG A 328 -0.04 3.82 -18.62
N ASP A 329 -0.96 4.73 -18.28
CA ASP A 329 -1.63 5.60 -19.25
C ASP A 329 -0.68 6.60 -19.95
N SER A 330 0.49 6.93 -19.38
CA SER A 330 1.42 7.88 -20.03
C SER A 330 2.26 7.22 -21.15
N ILE A 331 2.28 5.89 -21.22
CA ILE A 331 3.00 5.14 -22.26
C ILE A 331 2.20 5.13 -23.56
N GLU A 332 0.87 5.00 -23.49
CA GLU A 332 -0.01 4.99 -24.67
C GLU A 332 0.06 6.32 -25.45
N VAL A 333 0.35 7.43 -24.77
CA VAL A 333 0.51 8.75 -25.40
C VAL A 333 1.79 8.81 -26.24
N ILE A 334 2.87 8.14 -25.82
CA ILE A 334 4.18 8.19 -26.50
C ILE A 334 4.11 7.48 -27.86
N ASP A 335 3.49 6.29 -27.93
CA ASP A 335 3.34 5.54 -29.19
C ASP A 335 2.42 6.25 -30.20
N SER A 336 1.40 6.99 -29.74
CA SER A 336 0.48 7.73 -30.62
C SER A 336 1.06 9.02 -31.22
N SER A 337 2.12 9.58 -30.61
CA SER A 337 2.80 10.79 -31.07
C SER A 337 4.01 10.54 -31.97
N GLY A 338 4.38 9.27 -32.19
CA GLY A 338 5.47 8.85 -33.06
C GLY A 338 5.02 8.19 -34.38
N SER A 339 3.75 8.31 -34.74
CA SER A 339 3.16 7.77 -35.98
C SER A 339 3.08 8.82 -37.08
#